data_AF-A0AAN7YB31-F1
#
_entry.id   AF-A0AAN7YB31-F1
#
_cell.length_a   1.000
_cell.length_b   1.000
_cell.length_c   1.000
_cell.angle_alpha   90.00
_cell.angle_beta   90.00
_cell.angle_gamma   90.00
#
_symmetry.space_group_name_H-M   'P 1'
#
loop_
_entity.id
_entity.type
_entity.pdbx_description
1 polymer ?
#
loop_
_entity_poly.entity_id
_entity_poly.type
_entity_poly.pdbx_seq_one_letter_code
_entity_poly.pdbx_strand_id
1 'polypeptide(L)'
;MEHNFNKIATLNQGTPYDYNSVMQYFRTAFSKNGQPTMIPIPNANVSFGNAKEMSRNDKSRLNTLYQCCECPHDHIFTPVCTTHQFDLTLLSLLQRKLIACAD
;
A
#
# COMPACT_ATOMS: atom_id res chain seq x y z
N MET A 1 -9.38 22.18 -5.08
CA MET A 1 -8.52 20.98 -5.18
C MET A 1 -7.28 21.40 -5.95
N GLU A 2 -6.28 21.91 -5.24
CA GLU A 2 -5.16 22.63 -5.88
C GLU A 2 -3.80 21.96 -5.63
N HIS A 3 -3.75 20.93 -4.79
CA HIS A 3 -2.48 20.33 -4.34
C HIS A 3 -2.42 18.80 -4.48
N ASN A 4 -3.45 18.17 -5.04
CA ASN A 4 -3.57 16.70 -5.11
C ASN A 4 -2.52 16.05 -6.04
N PHE A 5 -1.92 16.82 -6.94
CA PHE A 5 -0.90 16.35 -7.89
C PHE A 5 0.51 16.80 -7.53
N ASN A 6 0.69 17.46 -6.38
CA ASN A 6 2.02 17.86 -5.92
C ASN A 6 2.82 16.61 -5.58
N LYS A 7 4.03 16.51 -6.13
CA LYS A 7 4.95 15.42 -5.80
C LYS A 7 5.43 15.60 -4.36
N ILE A 8 5.29 14.56 -3.57
CA ILE A 8 5.85 14.48 -2.22
C ILE A 8 7.06 13.55 -2.23
N ALA A 9 8.05 13.83 -1.39
CA ALA A 9 9.19 12.94 -1.22
C ALA A 9 8.72 11.69 -0.45
N THR A 10 8.54 10.58 -1.17
CA THR A 10 8.10 9.30 -0.61
C THR A 10 9.28 8.36 -0.35
N LEU A 11 9.18 7.55 0.70
CA LEU A 11 10.05 6.39 0.87
C LEU A 11 9.54 5.23 0.00
N ASN A 12 10.13 5.05 -1.17
CA ASN A 12 9.68 4.04 -2.13
C ASN A 12 10.07 2.59 -1.74
N GLN A 13 10.89 2.41 -0.70
CA GLN A 13 11.30 1.11 -0.16
C GLN A 13 11.83 0.14 -1.24
N GLY A 14 12.55 0.66 -2.24
CA GLY A 14 13.11 -0.13 -3.34
C GLY A 14 12.09 -0.69 -4.34
N THR A 15 10.79 -0.43 -4.17
CA THR A 15 9.75 -0.93 -5.09
C THR A 15 9.49 0.06 -6.24
N PRO A 16 9.28 -0.43 -7.47
CA PRO A 16 9.00 0.42 -8.63
C PRO A 16 7.60 1.07 -8.55
N TYR A 17 7.35 2.05 -9.43
CA TYR A 17 6.02 2.63 -9.58
C TYR A 17 5.04 1.57 -10.09
N ASP A 18 3.87 1.48 -9.47
CA ASP A 18 2.86 0.48 -9.79
C ASP A 18 1.54 1.12 -10.19
N TYR A 19 1.21 1.03 -11.48
CA TYR A 19 -0.05 1.53 -12.03
C TYR A 19 -1.29 0.76 -11.53
N ASN A 20 -1.09 -0.45 -11.02
CA ASN A 20 -2.14 -1.31 -10.46
C ASN A 20 -2.25 -1.19 -8.94
N SER A 21 -1.48 -0.30 -8.30
CA SER A 21 -1.63 -0.03 -6.86
C SER A 21 -3.04 0.45 -6.54
N VAL A 22 -3.59 0.01 -5.42
CA VAL A 22 -4.90 0.49 -4.92
C VAL A 22 -4.86 1.99 -4.58
N MET A 23 -3.66 2.52 -4.34
CA MET A 23 -3.44 3.94 -4.06
C MET A 23 -3.37 4.81 -5.32
N GLN A 24 -3.35 4.21 -6.51
CA GLN A 24 -3.27 4.95 -7.78
C GLN A 24 -4.62 5.63 -8.10
N TYR A 25 -4.59 6.96 -8.27
CA TYR A 25 -5.76 7.68 -8.79
C TYR A 25 -6.12 7.23 -10.21
N PHE A 26 -7.42 7.22 -10.51
CA PHE A 26 -7.95 6.95 -11.84
C PHE A 26 -7.68 8.10 -12.82
N ARG A 27 -7.74 7.79 -14.12
CA ARG A 27 -7.30 8.67 -15.22
C ARG A 27 -7.92 10.07 -15.23
N THR A 28 -9.17 10.21 -14.81
CA THR A 28 -9.93 11.46 -14.81
C THR A 28 -10.11 12.04 -13.39
N ALA A 29 -9.31 11.59 -12.41
CA ALA A 29 -9.42 12.05 -11.04
C ALA A 29 -9.34 13.58 -10.95
N PHE A 30 -10.29 14.17 -10.20
CA PHE A 30 -10.41 15.62 -9.99
C PHE A 30 -10.66 16.45 -11.27
N SER A 31 -10.97 15.82 -12.39
CA SER A 31 -11.34 16.51 -13.63
C SER A 31 -12.69 17.20 -13.50
N LYS A 32 -12.79 18.45 -13.98
CA LYS A 32 -14.06 19.20 -14.05
C LYS A 32 -14.82 18.98 -15.35
N ASN A 33 -14.10 18.66 -16.42
CA ASN A 33 -14.63 18.54 -17.79
C ASN A 33 -14.62 17.09 -18.30
N GLY A 34 -14.36 16.12 -17.42
CA GLY A 34 -14.27 14.70 -17.76
C GLY A 34 -13.01 14.31 -18.55
N GLN A 35 -12.11 15.25 -18.83
CA GLN A 35 -10.86 14.96 -19.55
C GLN A 35 -9.82 14.32 -18.62
N PRO A 36 -8.90 13.50 -19.15
CA PRO A 36 -7.81 12.91 -18.37
C PRO A 36 -6.96 13.97 -17.66
N THR A 37 -6.67 13.74 -16.38
CA THR A 37 -5.74 14.56 -15.59
C THR A 37 -4.36 13.90 -15.46
N MET A 38 -4.26 12.61 -15.78
CA MET A 38 -3.00 11.85 -15.78
C MET A 38 -2.90 10.98 -17.03
N ILE A 39 -1.69 10.90 -17.60
CA ILE A 39 -1.37 10.07 -18.77
C ILE A 39 -0.11 9.25 -18.45
N PRO A 40 -0.15 7.91 -18.54
CA PRO A 40 1.01 7.06 -18.29
C PRO A 40 2.09 7.24 -19.37
N ILE A 41 3.34 7.04 -18.97
CA ILE A 41 4.51 7.02 -19.85
C ILE A 41 5.30 5.73 -19.61
N PRO A 42 5.93 5.14 -20.63
CA PRO A 42 6.00 5.59 -22.03
C PRO A 42 4.75 5.26 -22.86
N ASN A 43 3.87 4.37 -22.37
CA ASN A 43 2.69 3.93 -23.10
C ASN A 43 1.41 4.54 -22.52
N ALA A 44 0.80 5.49 -23.24
CA ALA A 44 -0.41 6.19 -22.82
C ALA A 44 -1.65 5.28 -22.68
N ASN A 45 -1.64 4.08 -23.29
CA ASN A 45 -2.75 3.13 -23.31
C ASN A 45 -2.79 2.21 -22.08
N VAL A 46 -1.82 2.31 -21.16
CA VAL A 46 -1.83 1.55 -19.92
C VAL A 46 -3.09 1.90 -19.11
N SER A 47 -3.80 0.86 -18.66
CA SER A 47 -4.94 0.99 -17.74
C SER A 47 -4.41 1.16 -16.31
N PHE A 48 -5.01 2.07 -15.53
CA PHE A 48 -4.60 2.34 -14.15
C PHE A 48 -5.76 2.95 -13.34
N GLY A 49 -5.66 2.84 -12.01
CA GLY A 49 -6.66 3.36 -11.08
C GLY A 49 -8.02 2.64 -11.11
N ASN A 50 -8.03 1.38 -11.56
CA ASN A 50 -9.20 0.49 -11.54
C ASN A 50 -9.02 -0.69 -10.57
N ALA A 51 -7.99 -0.64 -9.71
CA ALA A 51 -7.66 -1.72 -8.79
C ALA A 51 -8.75 -1.91 -7.74
N LYS A 52 -9.10 -3.17 -7.45
CA LYS A 52 -10.06 -3.56 -6.41
C LYS A 52 -9.40 -4.16 -5.16
N GLU A 53 -8.13 -4.54 -5.29
CA GLU A 53 -7.34 -5.21 -4.27
C GLU A 53 -5.92 -4.64 -4.24
N MET A 54 -5.21 -4.91 -3.14
CA MET A 54 -3.82 -4.49 -2.96
C MET A 54 -2.90 -5.21 -3.93
N SER A 55 -2.04 -4.46 -4.61
CA SER A 55 -1.02 -5.07 -5.46
C SER A 55 0.10 -5.70 -4.62
N ARG A 56 0.93 -6.54 -5.26
CA ARG A 56 2.11 -7.12 -4.59
C ARG A 56 3.03 -6.05 -3.98
N ASN A 57 3.17 -4.90 -4.65
CA ASN A 57 4.00 -3.80 -4.17
C ASN A 57 3.37 -3.11 -2.96
N ASP A 58 2.04 -2.93 -2.96
CA ASP A 58 1.33 -2.38 -1.80
C ASP A 58 1.50 -3.29 -0.57
N LYS A 59 1.31 -4.60 -0.74
CA LYS A 59 1.49 -5.59 0.35
C LYS A 59 2.93 -5.60 0.87
N SER A 60 3.91 -5.66 -0.03
CA SER A 60 5.34 -5.67 0.34
C SER A 60 5.75 -4.40 1.09
N ARG A 61 5.26 -3.23 0.67
CA ARG A 61 5.51 -1.94 1.36
C ARG A 61 4.91 -1.95 2.77
N LEU A 62 3.68 -2.41 2.92
CA LEU A 62 3.04 -2.51 4.24
C LEU A 62 3.79 -3.49 5.14
N ASN A 63 4.08 -4.69 4.64
CA ASN A 63 4.79 -5.71 5.40
C ASN A 63 6.19 -5.25 5.83
N THR A 64 6.89 -4.49 4.98
CA THR A 64 8.19 -3.91 5.32
C THR A 64 8.07 -2.79 6.37
N LEU A 65 7.11 -1.87 6.21
CA LEU A 65 6.87 -0.77 7.16
C LEU A 65 6.48 -1.26 8.55
N TYR A 66 5.64 -2.30 8.61
CA TYR A 66 5.11 -2.85 9.85
C TYR A 66 5.86 -4.07 10.36
N GLN A 67 6.93 -4.50 9.68
CA GLN A 67 7.78 -5.64 10.03
C GLN A 67 6.97 -6.94 10.20
N CYS A 68 6.09 -7.19 9.24
CA CYS A 68 5.28 -8.39 9.22
C CYS A 68 6.15 -9.63 8.99
N CYS A 69 5.92 -10.65 9.81
CA CYS A 69 6.55 -11.95 9.64
C CYS A 69 5.76 -12.75 8.60
N GLU A 70 6.43 -13.36 7.63
CA GLU A 70 5.79 -14.33 6.74
C GLU A 70 5.51 -15.60 7.56
N CYS A 71 4.23 -15.94 7.75
CA CYS A 71 3.85 -17.26 8.26
C CYS A 71 3.97 -18.26 7.11
N PRO A 72 4.95 -19.20 7.11
CA PRO A 72 4.96 -20.26 6.12
C PRO A 72 3.66 -21.05 6.20
N HIS A 73 2.93 -21.03 5.08
CA HIS A 73 1.61 -21.62 4.92
C HIS A 73 1.75 -23.12 4.62
N ASP A 74 2.39 -23.87 5.51
CA ASP A 74 2.42 -25.33 5.42
C ASP A 74 1.71 -25.93 6.63
N HIS A 75 0.65 -26.67 6.33
CA HIS A 75 -0.10 -27.43 7.31
C HIS A 75 0.83 -28.51 7.91
N ILE A 76 1.42 -28.23 9.07
CA ILE A 76 1.66 -29.11 10.22
C ILE A 76 2.79 -28.49 11.06
N PHE A 77 2.44 -28.12 12.30
CA PHE A 77 3.24 -27.44 13.33
C PHE A 77 3.53 -25.94 13.09
N THR A 78 2.85 -25.14 13.92
CA THR A 78 2.85 -23.69 13.97
C THR A 78 4.25 -23.07 13.98
N PRO A 79 4.57 -22.09 13.10
CA PRO A 79 5.61 -21.14 13.41
C PRO A 79 5.07 -20.23 14.52
N VAL A 80 5.71 -20.28 15.69
CA VAL A 80 5.52 -19.24 16.71
C VAL A 80 6.04 -17.95 16.09
N CYS A 81 5.12 -17.15 15.52
CA CYS A 81 5.36 -15.73 15.36
C CYS A 81 5.57 -15.20 16.78
N THR A 82 6.82 -15.06 17.18
CA THR A 82 7.14 -14.31 18.39
C THR A 82 6.84 -12.86 18.04
N THR A 83 5.57 -12.48 18.23
CA THR A 83 5.27 -11.08 18.48
C THR A 83 6.25 -10.66 19.56
N HIS A 84 7.07 -9.66 19.28
CA HIS A 84 7.73 -8.95 20.36
C HIS A 84 6.62 -8.52 21.30
N GLN A 85 6.52 -9.21 22.43
CA GLN A 85 5.55 -8.93 23.48
C GLN A 85 5.96 -7.60 24.10
N PHE A 86 5.59 -6.51 23.44
CA PHE A 86 5.64 -5.19 24.04
C PHE A 86 4.43 -5.07 24.95
N ASP A 87 4.76 -5.08 26.24
CA ASP A 87 3.92 -4.92 27.41
C ASP A 87 2.73 -3.96 27.18
N LEU A 88 1.53 -4.47 27.43
CA LEU A 88 0.23 -3.83 27.18
C LEU A 88 -0.15 -2.82 28.28
N THR A 89 0.82 -2.07 28.81
CA THR A 89 0.59 -1.14 29.92
C THR A 89 1.24 0.23 29.69
N LEU A 90 0.91 0.91 28.59
CA LEU A 90 0.85 2.39 28.62
C LEU A 90 -0.09 2.98 27.56
N LEU A 91 -1.14 3.61 28.07
CA LEU A 91 -2.15 4.50 27.50
C LEU A 91 -2.02 5.00 26.03
N SER A 92 -3.14 4.81 25.31
CA SER A 92 -3.92 5.82 24.56
C SER A 92 -3.66 6.23 23.09
N LEU A 93 -2.77 5.61 22.31
CA LEU A 93 -2.66 5.94 20.86
C LEU A 93 -2.45 4.76 19.87
N LEU A 94 -2.53 3.50 20.33
CA LEU A 94 -2.00 2.36 19.57
C LEU A 94 -3.01 1.26 19.18
N GLN A 95 -4.30 1.58 19.04
CA GLN A 95 -5.27 0.61 18.48
C GLN A 95 -5.14 0.36 16.96
N ARG A 96 -4.14 0.91 16.26
CA ARG A 96 -3.98 0.72 14.79
C ARG A 96 -2.86 -0.21 14.37
N LYS A 97 -2.07 -0.75 15.30
CA LYS A 97 -0.90 -1.57 14.93
C LYS A 97 -1.21 -3.05 14.69
N LEU A 98 -2.43 -3.50 15.00
CA LEU A 98 -2.85 -4.89 14.80
C LEU A 98 -3.42 -5.22 13.41
N ILE A 99 -3.60 -4.26 12.50
CA ILE A 99 -4.29 -4.48 11.19
C ILE A 99 -3.35 -4.31 9.98
N ALA A 100 -2.04 -4.45 10.14
CA ALA A 100 -1.11 -3.94 9.13
C ALA A 100 -0.38 -4.97 8.27
N CYS A 101 -0.58 -6.27 8.51
CA CYS A 101 -0.03 -7.29 7.63
C CYS A 101 -1.01 -7.57 6.50
N ALA A 102 -0.53 -7.43 5.28
CA ALA A 102 -1.32 -7.65 4.09
C ALA A 102 -1.19 -9.12 3.67
N ASP A 103 -2.30 -9.87 3.78
CA ASP A 103 -2.46 -11.24 3.30
C ASP A 103 -2.36 -11.33 1.77
#